data_AF-T2JEM5-F1
#
_entry.id   AF-T2JEM5-F1
#
_cell.length_a   1.000
_cell.length_b   1.000
_cell.length_c   1.000
_cell.angle_alpha   90.00
_cell.angle_beta   90.00
_cell.angle_gamma   90.00
#
_symmetry.space_group_name_H-M   'P 1'
#
loop_
_entity.id
_entity.type
_entity.pdbx_description
1 polymer ?
#
loop_
_entity_poly.entity_id
_entity_poly.type
_entity_poly.pdbx_seq_one_letter_code
_entity_poly.pdbx_strand_id
1 'polypeptide(L)'
;MLLGFMGAGLFKTLMGVGQNAFAWMGAHFFASLNIPLFYSSSNSIWYAKVPPKLQGRVLGADQTIGLIIASGATLIAGPLADNVFEPAMQIDGPLSFMFGWLFGSESGSGIALLYALSAMWMFLVGLGGYGFRTLREVEVRLPDHDQSLK
;
A
#
# COMPACT_ATOMS: atom_id res chain seq x y z
N MET A 1 -7.62 9.77 -3.14
CA MET A 1 -6.51 8.81 -3.36
C MET A 1 -5.40 8.91 -2.31
N LEU A 2 -4.66 10.03 -2.20
CA LEU A 2 -3.48 10.16 -1.29
C LEU A 2 -3.81 9.96 0.20
N LEU A 3 -4.92 10.53 0.69
CA LEU A 3 -5.41 10.28 2.06
C LEU A 3 -5.65 8.78 2.33
N GLY A 4 -6.15 8.05 1.33
CA GLY A 4 -6.39 6.61 1.44
C GLY A 4 -5.10 5.81 1.62
N PHE A 5 -4.03 6.18 0.93
CA PHE A 5 -2.70 5.56 1.11
C PHE A 5 -2.14 5.82 2.50
N MET A 6 -2.26 7.05 3.00
CA MET A 6 -1.80 7.40 4.35
C MET A 6 -2.59 6.66 5.42
N GLY A 7 -3.93 6.70 5.36
CA GLY A 7 -4.77 6.01 6.33
C GLY A 7 -4.53 4.51 6.33
N ALA A 8 -4.48 3.88 5.15
CA ALA A 8 -4.18 2.46 5.04
C ALA A 8 -2.78 2.12 5.56
N GLY A 9 -1.77 2.97 5.31
CA GLY A 9 -0.39 2.73 5.74
C GLY A 9 -0.25 2.77 7.24
N LEU A 10 -0.89 3.75 7.88
CA LEU A 10 -0.90 3.89 9.32
C LEU A 10 -1.56 2.67 10.00
N PHE A 11 -2.77 2.29 9.58
CA PHE A 11 -3.48 1.17 10.20
C PHE A 11 -2.82 -0.19 9.93
N LYS A 12 -2.23 -0.39 8.74
CA LYS A 12 -1.45 -1.61 8.47
C LYS A 12 -0.15 -1.67 9.27
N THR A 13 0.50 -0.52 9.53
CA THR A 13 1.68 -0.49 10.41
C THR A 13 1.29 -0.90 11.83
N LEU A 14 0.15 -0.40 12.35
CA LEU A 14 -0.40 -0.80 13.64
C LEU A 14 -0.75 -2.29 13.68
N MET A 15 -1.23 -2.87 12.58
CA MET A 15 -1.50 -4.30 12.48
C MET A 15 -0.22 -5.13 12.61
N GLY A 16 0.87 -4.72 11.96
CA GLY A 16 2.16 -5.41 12.04
C GLY A 16 2.77 -5.40 13.45
N VAL A 17 2.52 -4.34 14.22
CA VAL A 17 3.00 -4.20 15.61
C VAL A 17 2.07 -4.87 16.63
N GLY A 18 0.79 -5.04 16.30
CA GLY A 18 -0.18 -5.64 17.20
C GLY A 18 0.16 -7.09 17.52
N GLN A 19 0.19 -7.45 18.80
CA GLN A 19 0.38 -8.84 19.25
C GLN A 19 -0.93 -9.48 19.74
N ASN A 20 -2.06 -8.78 19.62
CA ASN A 20 -3.37 -9.23 20.13
C ASN A 20 -4.40 -9.31 18.99
N ALA A 21 -5.18 -10.39 18.96
CA ALA A 21 -6.25 -10.62 17.99
C ALA A 21 -7.25 -9.46 17.91
N PHE A 22 -7.59 -8.82 19.04
CA PHE A 22 -8.47 -7.65 19.05
C PHE A 22 -7.83 -6.43 18.37
N ALA A 23 -6.52 -6.23 18.56
CA ALA A 23 -5.77 -5.17 17.90
C ALA A 23 -5.70 -5.42 16.38
N TRP A 24 -5.51 -6.67 15.96
CA TRP A 24 -5.55 -7.05 14.54
C TRP A 24 -6.91 -6.79 13.91
N MET A 25 -7.99 -7.19 14.58
CA MET A 25 -9.34 -6.99 14.08
C MET A 25 -9.68 -5.50 13.92
N GLY A 26 -9.35 -4.68 14.92
CA GLY A 26 -9.51 -3.23 14.85
C GLY A 26 -8.69 -2.61 13.73
N ALA A 27 -7.38 -2.92 13.68
CA ALA A 27 -6.48 -2.40 12.66
C ALA A 27 -6.92 -2.78 11.24
N HIS A 28 -7.34 -4.03 11.03
CA HIS A 28 -7.83 -4.51 9.74
C HIS A 28 -9.15 -3.84 9.34
N PHE A 29 -10.08 -3.66 10.29
CA PHE A 29 -11.32 -2.94 10.05
C PHE A 29 -11.04 -1.50 9.58
N PHE A 30 -10.22 -0.73 10.30
CA PHE A 30 -9.89 0.64 9.91
C PHE A 30 -9.06 0.72 8.62
N ALA A 31 -8.15 -0.24 8.39
CA ALA A 31 -7.44 -0.35 7.12
C ALA A 31 -8.41 -0.59 5.95
N SER A 32 -9.44 -1.42 6.13
CA SER A 32 -10.42 -1.71 5.08
C SER A 32 -11.26 -0.50 4.65
N LEU A 33 -11.53 0.44 5.56
CA LEU A 33 -12.27 1.68 5.24
C LEU A 33 -11.54 2.56 4.22
N ASN A 34 -10.22 2.41 4.09
CA ASN A 34 -9.41 3.16 3.13
C ASN A 34 -9.47 2.57 1.72
N ILE A 35 -9.87 1.31 1.57
CA ILE A 35 -9.94 0.62 0.28
C ILE A 35 -10.92 1.32 -0.68
N PRO A 36 -12.19 1.59 -0.30
CA PRO A 36 -13.13 2.30 -1.16
C PRO A 36 -12.65 3.71 -1.51
N LEU A 37 -12.05 4.43 -0.55
CA LEU A 37 -11.51 5.77 -0.79
C LEU A 37 -10.40 5.78 -1.85
N PHE A 38 -9.55 4.75 -1.84
CA PHE A 38 -8.51 4.58 -2.85
C PHE A 38 -9.11 4.28 -4.23
N TYR A 39 -9.88 3.19 -4.35
CA TYR A 39 -10.41 2.72 -5.63
C TYR A 39 -11.40 3.70 -6.24
N SER A 40 -12.29 4.30 -5.45
CA SER A 40 -13.29 5.25 -5.93
C SER A 40 -12.63 6.52 -6.49
N SER A 41 -11.66 7.10 -5.78
CA SER A 41 -10.94 8.27 -6.29
C SER A 41 -10.17 7.96 -7.57
N SER A 42 -9.42 6.85 -7.60
CA SER A 42 -8.60 6.50 -8.77
C SER A 42 -9.47 6.24 -10.00
N ASN A 43 -10.54 5.46 -9.85
CA ASN A 43 -11.45 5.15 -10.94
C ASN A 43 -12.23 6.39 -11.40
N SER A 44 -12.63 7.28 -10.49
CA SER A 44 -13.31 8.52 -10.85
C SER A 44 -12.43 9.42 -11.72
N ILE A 45 -11.13 9.52 -11.43
CA ILE A 45 -10.18 10.28 -12.25
C ILE A 45 -10.08 9.64 -13.64
N TRP A 46 -9.93 8.31 -13.72
CA TRP A 46 -9.88 7.61 -15.00
C TRP A 46 -11.15 7.81 -15.83
N TYR A 47 -12.33 7.73 -15.23
CA TYR A 47 -13.59 7.99 -15.93
C TYR A 47 -13.75 9.45 -16.37
N ALA A 48 -13.28 10.41 -15.57
CA ALA A 48 -13.35 11.83 -15.92
C ALA A 48 -12.37 12.22 -17.03
N LYS A 49 -11.18 11.61 -17.09
CA LYS A 49 -10.14 11.99 -18.05
C LYS A 49 -10.13 11.15 -19.32
N VAL A 50 -10.60 9.91 -19.31
CA VAL A 50 -10.51 9.00 -20.47
C VAL A 50 -11.81 9.01 -21.28
N PRO A 51 -11.75 9.27 -22.60
CA PRO A 51 -12.91 9.21 -23.47
C PRO A 51 -13.60 7.82 -23.45
N PRO A 52 -14.94 7.74 -23.49
CA PRO A 52 -15.68 6.47 -23.38
C PRO A 52 -15.23 5.38 -24.36
N LYS A 53 -14.83 5.76 -25.58
CA LYS A 53 -14.35 4.83 -26.62
C LYS A 53 -13.03 4.12 -26.27
N LEU A 54 -12.24 4.69 -25.35
CA LEU A 54 -10.92 4.17 -24.96
C LEU A 54 -10.88 3.62 -23.53
N GLN A 55 -11.92 3.84 -22.72
CA GLN A 55 -11.95 3.44 -21.31
C GLN A 55 -11.63 1.96 -21.11
N GLY A 56 -12.25 1.06 -21.87
CA GLY A 56 -11.99 -0.38 -21.73
C GLY A 56 -10.52 -0.78 -21.96
N ARG A 57 -9.82 -0.10 -22.87
CA ARG A 57 -8.40 -0.35 -23.15
C ARG A 57 -7.50 0.22 -22.06
N VAL A 58 -7.80 1.42 -21.59
CA VAL A 58 -6.99 2.11 -20.57
C VAL A 58 -7.14 1.41 -19.21
N LEU A 59 -8.38 1.12 -18.79
CA LEU A 59 -8.64 0.41 -17.52
C LEU A 59 -8.11 -1.03 -17.56
N GLY A 60 -8.22 -1.71 -18.71
CA GLY A 60 -7.64 -3.05 -18.88
C GLY A 60 -6.11 -3.04 -18.76
N ALA A 61 -5.43 -2.03 -19.32
CA ALA A 61 -3.99 -1.86 -19.18
C ALA A 61 -3.60 -1.55 -17.72
N ASP A 62 -4.30 -0.63 -17.06
CA ASP A 62 -4.09 -0.28 -15.64
C ASP A 62 -4.23 -1.53 -14.74
N GLN A 63 -5.30 -2.31 -14.93
CA GLN A 63 -5.51 -3.54 -14.17
C GLN A 63 -4.43 -4.60 -14.43
N THR A 64 -3.98 -4.74 -15.68
CA THR A 64 -2.90 -5.68 -16.04
C THR A 64 -1.58 -5.28 -15.38
N ILE A 65 -1.25 -3.99 -15.36
CA ILE A 65 -0.06 -3.47 -14.67
C ILE A 65 -0.17 -3.77 -13.17
N GLY A 66 -1.33 -3.53 -12.56
CA GLY A 66 -1.58 -3.86 -11.16
C GLY A 66 -1.37 -5.35 -10.84
N LEU A 67 -1.85 -6.25 -11.71
CA LEU A 67 -1.66 -7.69 -11.56
C LEU A 67 -0.19 -8.11 -11.67
N ILE A 68 0.57 -7.54 -12.61
CA ILE A 68 2.00 -7.81 -12.77
C ILE A 68 2.76 -7.37 -11.52
N ILE A 69 2.49 -6.16 -11.02
CA ILE A 69 3.13 -5.63 -9.81
C ILE A 69 2.79 -6.51 -8.60
N ALA A 70 1.51 -6.87 -8.42
CA ALA A 70 1.08 -7.71 -7.31
C ALA A 70 1.75 -9.10 -7.36
N SER A 71 1.82 -9.71 -8.54
CA SER A 71 2.46 -11.02 -8.74
C SER A 71 3.98 -10.97 -8.49
N GLY A 72 4.64 -9.91 -8.96
CA GLY A 72 6.06 -9.68 -8.68
C GLY A 72 6.31 -9.48 -7.18
N ALA A 73 5.46 -8.70 -6.51
CA ALA A 73 5.57 -8.45 -5.08
C ALA A 73 5.40 -9.75 -4.26
N THR A 74 4.40 -10.59 -4.57
CA THR A 74 4.21 -11.86 -3.86
C THR A 74 5.34 -12.84 -4.12
N LEU A 75 5.88 -12.88 -5.34
CA LEU A 75 7.03 -13.72 -5.69
C LEU A 75 8.30 -13.34 -4.90
N ILE A 76 8.52 -12.04 -4.66
CA ILE A 76 9.68 -11.54 -3.90
C ILE A 76 9.44 -11.65 -2.39
N ALA A 77 8.20 -11.44 -1.92
CA ALA A 77 7.87 -11.40 -0.50
C ALA A 77 8.20 -12.71 0.22
N GLY A 78 7.92 -13.87 -0.38
CA GLY A 78 8.19 -15.18 0.23
C GLY A 78 9.69 -15.40 0.51
N PRO A 79 10.57 -15.39 -0.50
CA PRO A 79 12.00 -15.55 -0.29
C PRO A 79 12.60 -14.49 0.63
N LEU A 80 12.10 -13.26 0.58
CA LEU A 80 12.56 -12.17 1.45
C LEU A 80 12.16 -12.41 2.92
N ALA A 81 10.94 -12.88 3.15
CA ALA A 81 10.49 -13.28 4.48
C ALA A 81 11.35 -14.43 5.03
N ASP A 82 11.40 -15.55 4.30
CA ASP A 82 11.95 -16.80 4.83
C ASP A 82 13.49 -16.81 4.91
N ASN A 83 14.18 -16.15 3.96
CA ASN A 83 15.65 -16.22 3.88
C ASN A 83 16.37 -14.98 4.42
N VAL A 84 15.67 -13.85 4.63
CA VAL A 84 16.30 -12.59 5.06
C VAL A 84 15.73 -12.13 6.39
N PHE A 85 14.42 -11.86 6.44
CA PHE A 85 13.83 -11.23 7.62
C PHE A 85 13.64 -12.19 8.79
N GLU A 86 13.20 -13.42 8.52
CA GLU A 86 13.02 -14.45 9.54
C GLU A 86 14.34 -14.85 10.21
N PRO A 87 15.43 -15.23 9.50
CA PRO A 87 16.70 -15.54 10.14
C PRO A 87 17.34 -14.33 10.83
N ALA A 88 17.14 -13.11 10.31
CA ALA A 88 17.68 -11.90 10.94
C ALA A 88 16.96 -11.51 12.25
N MET A 89 15.74 -12.00 12.46
CA MET A 89 14.92 -11.77 13.66
C MET A 89 15.00 -12.91 14.69
N GLN A 90 15.73 -13.99 14.40
CA GLN A 90 16.00 -15.04 15.38
C GLN A 90 16.84 -14.53 16.55
N ILE A 91 16.88 -15.32 17.63
CA ILE A 91 17.72 -15.08 18.81
C ILE A 91 19.17 -14.85 18.36
N ASP A 92 19.79 -13.77 18.84
CA ASP A 92 21.13 -13.27 18.46
C ASP A 92 21.26 -12.70 17.02
N GLY A 93 20.16 -12.52 16.30
CA GLY A 93 20.12 -11.86 15.00
C GLY A 93 20.32 -10.34 15.09
N PRO A 94 20.89 -9.68 14.06
CA PRO A 94 21.15 -8.25 14.08
C PRO A 94 19.86 -7.40 14.13
N LEU A 95 18.77 -7.88 13.52
CA LEU A 95 17.48 -7.18 13.56
C LEU A 95 16.73 -7.45 14.87
N SER A 96 16.93 -8.61 15.50
CA SER A 96 16.39 -8.93 16.83
C SER A 96 16.86 -7.92 17.88
N PHE A 97 18.13 -7.46 17.84
CA PHE A 97 18.62 -6.45 18.78
C PHE A 97 17.88 -5.11 18.67
N MET A 98 17.51 -4.68 17.46
CA MET A 98 16.86 -3.39 17.22
C MET A 98 15.33 -3.44 17.34
N PHE A 99 14.72 -4.53 16.88
CA PHE A 99 13.27 -4.65 16.69
C PHE A 99 12.64 -5.78 17.52
N GLY A 100 13.44 -6.60 18.21
CA GLY A 100 12.96 -7.71 19.03
C GLY A 100 12.08 -7.27 20.20
N TRP A 101 12.29 -6.05 20.73
CA TRP A 101 11.44 -5.48 21.77
C TRP A 101 10.01 -5.17 21.29
N LEU A 102 9.79 -5.03 19.98
CA LEU A 102 8.50 -4.65 19.38
C LEU A 102 7.80 -5.83 18.72
N PHE A 103 8.54 -6.65 17.95
CA PHE A 103 7.99 -7.77 17.18
C PHE A 103 8.28 -9.14 17.80
N GLY A 104 9.07 -9.21 18.88
CA GLY A 104 9.55 -10.47 19.45
C GLY A 104 10.74 -11.04 18.66
N SER A 105 11.13 -12.27 19.00
CA SER A 105 12.17 -13.03 18.28
C SER A 105 11.76 -14.49 18.09
N GLU A 106 10.45 -14.70 17.99
CA GLU A 106 9.84 -16.00 17.75
C GLU A 106 9.59 -16.19 16.25
N SER A 107 9.13 -17.39 15.87
CA SER A 107 8.77 -17.64 14.49
C SER A 107 7.60 -16.74 14.07
N GLY A 108 7.74 -16.07 12.92
CA GLY A 108 6.82 -15.08 12.38
C GLY A 108 7.21 -13.63 12.68
N SER A 109 8.18 -13.37 13.58
CA SER A 109 8.64 -12.01 13.88
C SER A 109 9.28 -11.32 12.67
N GLY A 110 9.96 -12.07 11.79
CA GLY A 110 10.51 -11.55 10.53
C GLY A 110 9.42 -11.12 9.55
N ILE A 111 8.38 -11.94 9.41
CA ILE A 111 7.22 -11.64 8.56
C ILE A 111 6.48 -10.38 9.07
N ALA A 112 6.28 -10.27 10.38
CA ALA A 112 5.64 -9.11 11.00
C ALA A 112 6.42 -7.81 10.74
N LEU A 113 7.75 -7.86 10.88
CA LEU A 113 8.63 -6.72 10.58
C LEU A 113 8.59 -6.33 9.10
N LEU A 114 8.67 -7.30 8.19
CA LEU A 114 8.58 -7.06 6.74
C LEU A 114 7.24 -6.41 6.36
N TYR A 115 6.14 -6.89 6.95
CA TYR A 115 4.81 -6.33 6.75
C TYR A 115 4.71 -4.89 7.27
N ALA A 116 5.19 -4.63 8.49
CA ALA A 116 5.19 -3.31 9.09
C ALA A 116 6.05 -2.31 8.29
N LEU A 117 7.23 -2.74 7.83
CA LEU A 117 8.10 -1.93 6.99
C LEU A 117 7.38 -1.58 5.68
N SER A 118 6.79 -2.56 5.00
CA SER A 118 6.03 -2.36 3.76
C SER A 118 4.86 -1.39 3.96
N ALA A 119 4.14 -1.49 5.08
CA ALA A 119 3.06 -0.58 5.45
C ALA A 119 3.55 0.85 5.72
N MET A 120 4.71 0.99 6.36
CA MET A 120 5.37 2.28 6.59
C MET A 120 5.78 2.94 5.26
N TRP A 121 6.35 2.17 4.33
CA TRP A 121 6.66 2.67 2.98
C TRP A 121 5.39 3.14 2.25
N MET A 122 4.28 2.43 2.37
CA MET A 122 3.00 2.85 1.80
C MET A 122 2.52 4.19 2.39
N PHE A 123 2.68 4.38 3.71
CA PHE A 123 2.40 5.67 4.36
C PHE A 123 3.29 6.79 3.82
N LEU A 124 4.59 6.55 3.70
CA LEU A 124 5.57 7.52 3.18
C LEU A 124 5.29 7.91 1.73
N VAL A 125 4.86 6.95 0.88
CA VAL A 125 4.43 7.25 -0.50
C VAL A 125 3.20 8.15 -0.51
N GLY A 126 2.22 7.87 0.36
CA GLY A 126 1.04 8.74 0.53
C GLY A 126 1.43 10.17 0.94
N LEU A 127 2.34 10.30 1.91
CA LEU A 127 2.84 11.57 2.41
C LEU A 127 3.67 12.32 1.35
N GLY A 128 4.60 11.61 0.68
CA GLY A 128 5.42 12.16 -0.40
C GLY A 128 4.57 12.64 -1.59
N GLY A 129 3.47 11.93 -1.89
CA GLY A 129 2.52 12.33 -2.92
C GLY A 129 1.90 13.71 -2.70
N TYR A 130 1.80 14.19 -1.46
CA TYR A 130 1.39 15.57 -1.18
C TYR A 130 2.44 16.62 -1.56
N GLY A 131 3.72 16.24 -1.52
CA GLY A 131 4.83 17.10 -1.95
C GLY A 131 4.89 17.25 -3.47
N PHE A 132 4.41 16.26 -4.23
CA PHE A 132 4.37 16.33 -5.69
C PHE A 132 3.13 17.06 -6.18
N ARG A 133 3.33 18.32 -6.59
CA ARG A 133 2.28 19.17 -7.16
C ARG A 133 1.55 18.52 -8.33
N THR A 134 2.24 17.72 -9.14
CA THR A 134 1.64 16.94 -10.22
C THR A 134 0.56 15.99 -9.73
N LEU A 135 0.80 15.25 -8.64
CA LEU A 135 -0.18 14.29 -8.07
C LEU A 135 -1.31 15.01 -7.33
N ARG A 136 -1.00 16.12 -6.66
CA ARG A 136 -2.00 16.94 -5.95
C ARG A 136 -2.96 17.66 -6.89
N GLU A 137 -2.47 18.14 -8.02
CA GLU A 137 -3.24 18.91 -9.01
C GLU A 137 -3.65 18.08 -10.23
N VAL A 138 -3.61 16.74 -10.17
CA VAL A 138 -3.94 15.87 -11.31
C VAL A 138 -5.29 16.23 -11.93
N GLU A 139 -6.30 16.52 -11.09
CA GLU A 139 -7.65 16.86 -11.52
C GLU A 139 -7.72 18.23 -12.21
N VAL A 140 -6.85 19.17 -11.82
CA VAL A 140 -6.79 20.54 -12.34
C VAL A 140 -5.93 20.62 -13.62
N ARG A 141 -4.85 19.82 -13.69
CA ARG A 141 -3.88 19.90 -14.79
C ARG A 141 -4.32 19.19 -16.06
N LEU A 142 -5.06 18.09 -15.95
CA LEU A 142 -5.65 17.43 -17.11
C LEU A 142 -7.08 17.95 -17.31
N PRO A 143 -7.47 18.46 -18.49
CA PRO A 143 -8.87 18.75 -18.78
C PRO A 143 -9.72 17.48 -18.74
N ASP A 144 -10.98 17.60 -18.31
CA ASP A 144 -11.94 16.51 -18.45
C ASP A 144 -12.26 16.26 -19.93
N HIS A 145 -12.55 15.01 -20.28
CA HIS A 145 -12.82 14.65 -21.68
C HIS A 145 -14.02 15.42 -22.27
N ASP A 146 -15.02 15.75 -21.43
CA ASP A 146 -16.19 16.55 -21.82
C ASP A 146 -15.85 18.00 -22.19
N GLN A 147 -14.77 18.58 -21.63
CA GLN A 147 -14.32 19.93 -21.97
C GLN A 147 -13.54 19.97 -23.28
N SER A 148 -12.95 18.84 -23.71
CA SER A 148 -12.22 18.72 -24.97
C SER A 148 -13.12 18.51 -26.21
N LEU A 149 -14.41 18.23 -25.99
CA LEU A 149 -15.41 18.01 -27.03
C LEU A 149 -16.25 19.26 -27.36
N LYS A 150 -16.00 20.39 -26.66
CA LYS A 150 -16.56 21.72 -26.96
C LYS A 150 -15.55 22.56 -27.72
#